data_AF-A0A355V040-F1
#
_entry.id   AF-A0A355V040-F1
#
_cell.length_a   1.000
_cell.length_b   1.000
_cell.length_c   1.000
_cell.angle_alpha   90.00
_cell.angle_beta   90.00
_cell.angle_gamma   90.00
#
_symmetry.space_group_name_H-M   'P 1'
#
loop_
_entity.id
_entity.type
_entity.pdbx_description
1 polymer ?
#
loop_
_entity_poly.entity_id
_entity_poly.type
_entity_poly.pdbx_seq_one_letter_code
_entity_poly.pdbx_strand_id
1 'polypeptide(L)'
;KLEKNIPVIAVGTPQADFFLDNFIFVNTSDEHDFEKITDHLIDVHGFTDIDMLSGFDFIEVSHQRVDGYRKSLEKHNIKYNEDKVCYGDFWIESGRLQAQKYINGERPFPQALICANDYMAYAFLDELLKNNIPVPEKISVTGYEYVRERIYHYPILTTFQRNRKGLGALAVRMLYKKLTSGKYEDYELPEGTFISGNTCSCGICDAQLSDEQNDVSLKRTFDFLSLFGQIELKLTECRTINEFIHICREFRYMIRDTEELYICLYEDWYEDNALSENIICYDIFYDKKPVTLNKYDFSKLFSSSAAFYNLSPVFFLKRTLGYVVARCTSAAANNNMYRNWLKAISNAIEFLRMKNDIQYLNQCVNLSETHDIMTDMYNERGFKSAYDSFIKNNTGSQVHFIMLKICISDNSFSKTGSGEKISAIIAAADSIKKLCSICGRINDNTFVGILKKDISDSNMISKMLCSIIIRNKKYINSYGTDSFVCTSHICNCENSYHDEYSNALDSVENKVRIIAERHTFAYYKKMIEIRNNMYIQPEKYFDSELSELSPYSTGHLRAVYKKCFGVNLHQDFINSRICLAEYLLFSSELNINEISMKCGYQDCKYFMRQFHNITGCTPNQFRKLFR
;
A
#
# COMPACT_ATOMS: atom_id res chain seq x y z
N LYS A 1 -5.91 15.45 -20.20
CA LYS A 1 -6.41 16.84 -20.35
C LYS A 1 -6.32 17.51 -18.99
N LEU A 2 -5.53 18.56 -18.82
CA LEU A 2 -5.52 19.35 -17.60
C LEU A 2 -6.83 20.18 -17.58
N GLU A 3 -7.87 19.66 -16.95
CA GLU A 3 -9.20 20.29 -16.86
C GLU A 3 -9.27 21.48 -15.90
N LYS A 4 -8.13 21.93 -15.35
CA LYS A 4 -8.06 23.06 -14.41
C LYS A 4 -7.35 24.25 -15.04
N ASN A 5 -7.90 25.45 -14.83
CA ASN A 5 -7.33 26.74 -15.24
C ASN A 5 -6.12 27.11 -14.36
N ILE A 6 -5.01 26.38 -14.54
CA ILE A 6 -3.77 26.53 -13.79
C ILE A 6 -2.84 27.45 -14.60
N PRO A 7 -2.33 28.56 -14.05
CA PRO A 7 -1.34 29.38 -14.73
C PRO A 7 -0.03 28.60 -14.87
N VAL A 8 0.47 28.48 -16.10
CA VAL A 8 1.70 27.75 -16.41
C VAL A 8 2.66 28.65 -17.19
N ILE A 9 3.94 28.59 -16.82
CA ILE A 9 5.03 29.21 -17.56
C ILE A 9 6.01 28.10 -17.93
N ALA A 10 6.22 27.92 -19.22
CA ALA A 10 7.15 26.97 -19.78
C ALA A 10 8.49 27.68 -20.07
N VAL A 11 9.60 27.07 -19.67
CA VAL A 11 10.94 27.59 -19.93
C VAL A 11 11.58 26.78 -21.05
N GLY A 12 11.98 27.45 -22.13
CA GLY A 12 12.58 26.83 -23.31
C GLY A 12 11.75 26.99 -24.58
N THR A 13 12.14 26.27 -25.63
CA THR A 13 11.54 26.38 -26.96
C THR A 13 10.19 25.66 -27.01
N PRO A 14 9.14 26.29 -27.58
CA PRO A 14 7.87 25.61 -27.80
C PRO A 14 8.04 24.42 -28.74
N GLN A 15 7.36 23.32 -28.43
CA GLN A 15 7.28 22.15 -29.30
C GLN A 15 5.92 22.17 -30.00
N ALA A 16 5.88 22.03 -31.32
CA ALA A 16 4.66 22.13 -32.11
C ALA A 16 3.56 21.17 -31.62
N ASP A 17 3.95 19.96 -31.20
CA ASP A 17 3.04 18.93 -30.70
C ASP A 17 2.67 19.09 -29.22
N PHE A 18 3.27 20.06 -28.52
CA PHE A 18 3.07 20.31 -27.09
C PHE A 18 2.66 21.76 -26.84
N PHE A 19 1.63 22.21 -27.56
CA PHE A 19 1.00 23.51 -27.36
C PHE A 19 -0.28 23.37 -26.54
N LEU A 20 -0.38 24.15 -25.46
CA LEU A 20 -1.59 24.28 -24.66
C LEU A 20 -1.93 25.77 -24.57
N ASP A 21 -3.19 26.13 -24.82
CA ASP A 21 -3.65 27.52 -24.98
C ASP A 21 -3.30 28.45 -23.80
N ASN A 22 -3.01 27.89 -22.62
CA ASN A 22 -2.70 28.62 -21.39
C ASN A 22 -1.19 28.69 -21.05
N PHE A 23 -0.30 28.21 -21.92
CA PHE A 23 1.14 28.17 -21.64
C PHE A 23 1.81 29.44 -22.16
N ILE A 24 2.58 30.11 -21.29
CA ILE A 24 3.51 31.16 -21.72
C ILE A 24 4.91 30.58 -21.78
N PHE A 25 5.53 30.63 -22.96
CA PHE A 25 6.90 30.19 -23.17
C PHE A 25 7.86 31.37 -22.98
N VAL A 26 8.90 31.17 -22.17
CA VAL A 26 9.99 32.13 -22.00
C VAL A 26 11.32 31.45 -22.27
N ASN A 27 12.19 32.15 -23.00
CA ASN A 27 13.55 31.68 -23.32
C ASN A 27 14.50 32.87 -23.41
N THR A 28 15.82 32.63 -23.43
CA THR A 28 16.77 33.70 -23.82
C THR A 28 16.68 33.98 -25.33
N SER A 29 17.22 35.11 -25.78
CA SER A 29 17.24 35.46 -27.20
C SER A 29 18.50 34.92 -27.87
N ASP A 30 18.37 33.84 -28.64
CA ASP A 30 19.46 33.30 -29.45
C ASP A 30 19.95 34.33 -30.48
N GLU A 31 19.06 35.13 -31.10
CA GLU A 31 19.44 36.19 -32.05
C GLU A 31 20.31 37.27 -31.38
N HIS A 32 19.87 37.81 -30.23
CA HIS A 32 20.62 38.86 -29.53
C HIS A 32 21.95 38.37 -28.98
N ASP A 33 21.99 37.13 -28.49
CA ASP A 33 23.22 36.53 -28.00
C ASP A 33 24.25 36.40 -29.15
N PHE A 34 23.83 35.95 -30.35
CA PHE A 34 24.73 35.83 -31.50
C PHE A 34 25.10 37.17 -32.14
N GLU A 35 24.22 38.18 -32.07
CA GLU A 35 24.55 39.55 -32.41
C GLU A 35 25.72 40.03 -31.52
N LYS A 36 25.62 39.86 -30.19
CA LYS A 36 26.70 40.21 -29.26
C LYS A 36 27.98 39.41 -29.46
N ILE A 37 27.87 38.12 -29.79
CA ILE A 37 29.05 37.30 -30.05
C ILE A 37 29.84 37.85 -31.25
N THR A 38 29.10 38.19 -32.30
CA THR A 38 29.67 38.72 -33.54
C THR A 38 30.19 40.15 -33.34
N ASP A 39 29.45 41.00 -32.62
CA ASP A 39 29.87 42.35 -32.24
C ASP A 39 31.21 42.33 -31.51
N HIS A 40 31.41 41.42 -30.55
CA HIS A 40 32.69 41.29 -29.84
C HIS A 40 33.86 40.98 -30.81
N LEU A 41 33.66 40.07 -31.76
CA LEU A 41 34.69 39.71 -32.74
C LEU A 41 35.05 40.88 -33.66
N ILE A 42 34.08 41.73 -33.99
CA ILE A 42 34.30 42.90 -34.84
C ILE A 42 34.88 44.07 -34.02
N ASP A 43 34.25 44.44 -32.92
CA ASP A 43 34.58 45.63 -32.13
C ASP A 43 35.90 45.51 -31.38
N VAL A 44 36.18 44.34 -30.80
CA VAL A 44 37.38 44.13 -29.97
C VAL A 44 38.58 43.71 -30.82
N HIS A 45 38.35 42.88 -31.84
CA HIS A 45 39.45 42.29 -32.64
C HIS A 45 39.57 42.86 -34.04
N GLY A 46 38.59 43.61 -34.53
CA GLY A 46 38.58 44.17 -35.88
C GLY A 46 38.35 43.12 -36.98
N PHE A 47 37.74 41.97 -36.65
CA PHE A 47 37.52 40.91 -37.63
C PHE A 47 36.43 41.30 -38.63
N THR A 48 36.65 40.95 -39.89
CA THR A 48 35.72 41.17 -41.01
C THR A 48 35.43 39.90 -41.79
N ASP A 49 36.28 38.88 -41.64
CA ASP A 49 36.12 37.55 -42.22
C ASP A 49 35.79 36.53 -41.12
N ILE A 50 34.49 36.35 -40.87
CA ILE A 50 33.96 35.51 -39.79
C ILE A 50 33.01 34.48 -40.41
N ASP A 51 33.28 33.19 -40.22
CA ASP A 51 32.36 32.10 -40.59
C ASP A 51 31.52 31.68 -39.38
N MET A 52 30.38 31.03 -39.66
CA MET A 52 29.51 30.49 -38.63
C MET A 52 29.19 29.01 -38.90
N LEU A 53 29.36 28.17 -37.89
CA LEU A 53 28.88 26.79 -37.86
C LEU A 53 27.60 26.70 -37.00
N SER A 54 26.45 26.78 -37.66
CA SER A 54 25.13 26.62 -37.04
C SER A 54 24.76 25.14 -36.83
N GLY A 55 23.59 24.88 -36.24
CA GLY A 55 23.09 23.51 -36.04
C GLY A 55 22.23 23.01 -37.19
N PHE A 56 21.19 22.23 -36.89
CA PHE A 56 20.28 21.69 -37.90
C PHE A 56 19.57 22.79 -38.68
N ASP A 57 19.65 22.75 -40.00
CA ASP A 57 18.99 23.70 -40.90
C ASP A 57 17.46 23.69 -40.76
N PHE A 58 16.85 22.55 -40.42
CA PHE A 58 15.38 22.47 -40.33
C PHE A 58 14.79 22.98 -39.00
N ILE A 59 15.60 23.48 -38.07
CA ILE A 59 15.09 24.00 -36.79
C ILE A 59 15.25 25.52 -36.67
N GLU A 60 14.19 26.16 -36.18
CA GLU A 60 14.10 27.62 -36.01
C GLU A 60 15.25 28.20 -35.18
N VAL A 61 15.66 27.50 -34.12
CA VAL A 61 16.76 27.96 -33.23
C VAL A 61 18.08 28.14 -34.00
N SER A 62 18.36 27.29 -35.00
CA SER A 62 19.58 27.43 -35.80
C SER A 62 19.54 28.68 -36.67
N HIS A 63 18.37 29.02 -37.22
CA HIS A 63 18.20 30.21 -38.04
C HIS A 63 18.24 31.49 -37.20
N GLN A 64 17.61 31.52 -36.02
CA GLN A 64 17.68 32.67 -35.11
C GLN A 64 19.10 33.06 -34.75
N ARG A 65 19.98 32.08 -34.53
CA ARG A 65 21.41 32.32 -34.29
C ARG A 65 22.10 32.93 -35.51
N VAL A 66 21.78 32.44 -36.70
CA VAL A 66 22.31 32.97 -37.97
C VAL A 66 21.81 34.40 -38.20
N ASP A 67 20.57 34.70 -37.83
CA ASP A 67 19.99 36.03 -37.94
C ASP A 67 20.70 37.04 -37.04
N GLY A 68 21.06 36.65 -35.83
CA GLY A 68 21.89 37.46 -34.92
C GLY A 68 23.26 37.79 -35.51
N TYR A 69 23.94 36.78 -36.05
CA TYR A 69 25.19 36.95 -36.79
C TYR A 69 25.03 37.90 -37.99
N ARG A 70 24.01 37.70 -38.83
CA ARG A 70 23.73 38.55 -39.99
C ARG A 70 23.52 40.01 -39.59
N LYS A 71 22.70 40.24 -38.56
CA LYS A 71 22.34 41.56 -38.06
C LYS A 71 23.56 42.33 -37.54
N SER A 72 24.46 41.65 -36.83
CA SER A 72 25.74 42.25 -36.40
C SER A 72 26.64 42.64 -37.57
N LEU A 73 26.75 41.80 -38.61
CA LEU A 73 27.51 42.14 -39.81
C LEU A 73 26.95 43.37 -40.52
N GLU A 74 25.63 43.41 -40.72
CA GLU A 74 24.94 44.54 -41.37
C GLU A 74 25.12 45.83 -40.57
N LYS A 75 24.99 45.77 -39.23
CA LYS A 75 25.24 46.87 -38.30
C LYS A 75 26.65 47.46 -38.44
N HIS A 76 27.64 46.62 -38.73
CA HIS A 76 29.05 47.02 -38.93
C HIS A 76 29.43 47.28 -40.39
N ASN A 77 28.45 47.33 -41.30
CA ASN A 77 28.65 47.50 -42.75
C ASN A 77 29.53 46.41 -43.38
N ILE A 78 29.53 45.20 -42.82
CA ILE A 78 30.16 44.01 -43.40
C ILE A 78 29.09 43.26 -44.21
N LYS A 79 29.38 42.95 -45.47
CA LYS A 79 28.42 42.27 -46.34
C LYS A 79 28.19 40.84 -45.87
N TYR A 80 26.94 40.50 -45.54
CA TYR A 80 26.52 39.12 -45.27
C TYR A 80 26.73 38.24 -46.50
N ASN A 81 27.29 37.05 -46.29
CA ASN A 81 27.45 36.01 -47.30
C ASN A 81 26.92 34.68 -46.76
N GLU A 82 25.87 34.15 -47.39
CA GLU A 82 25.26 32.87 -47.01
C GLU A 82 26.26 31.70 -47.08
N ASP A 83 27.25 31.74 -47.98
CA ASP A 83 28.27 30.69 -48.11
C ASP A 83 29.19 30.58 -46.88
N LYS A 84 29.21 31.59 -46.01
CA LYS A 84 29.96 31.61 -44.74
C LYS A 84 29.21 30.94 -43.58
N VAL A 85 27.94 30.60 -43.79
CA VAL A 85 27.12 29.86 -42.83
C VAL A 85 27.12 28.40 -43.21
N CYS A 86 27.61 27.56 -42.31
CA CYS A 86 27.58 26.10 -42.44
C CYS A 86 26.58 25.54 -41.42
N TYR A 87 25.67 24.67 -41.86
CA TYR A 87 24.73 23.99 -40.97
C TYR A 87 25.26 22.61 -40.58
N GLY A 88 25.34 22.36 -39.28
CA GLY A 88 25.70 21.09 -38.67
C GLY A 88 24.51 20.39 -38.04
N ASP A 89 24.76 19.72 -36.91
CA ASP A 89 23.78 18.90 -36.20
C ASP A 89 23.83 19.08 -34.67
N PHE A 90 24.55 20.09 -34.18
CA PHE A 90 24.88 20.32 -32.77
C PHE A 90 25.74 19.24 -32.12
N TRP A 91 26.23 18.26 -32.88
CA TRP A 91 27.03 17.17 -32.37
C TRP A 91 28.47 17.24 -32.87
N ILE A 92 29.31 16.48 -32.19
CA ILE A 92 30.77 16.48 -32.35
C ILE A 92 31.19 16.28 -33.82
N GLU A 93 30.47 15.46 -34.58
CA GLU A 93 30.90 15.11 -35.94
C GLU A 93 30.81 16.30 -36.92
N SER A 94 29.80 17.16 -36.81
CA SER A 94 29.70 18.35 -37.68
C SER A 94 30.84 19.34 -37.45
N GLY A 95 31.29 19.50 -36.20
CA GLY A 95 32.49 20.28 -35.87
C GLY A 95 33.77 19.73 -36.51
N ARG A 96 33.97 18.40 -36.43
CA ARG A 96 35.10 17.72 -37.07
C ARG A 96 35.12 17.91 -38.59
N LEU A 97 33.99 17.65 -39.24
CA LEU A 97 33.86 17.77 -40.70
C LEU A 97 34.12 19.21 -41.16
N GLN A 98 33.66 20.20 -40.41
CA GLN A 98 33.92 21.60 -40.74
C GLN A 98 35.41 21.94 -40.61
N ALA A 99 36.12 21.43 -39.59
CA ALA A 99 37.57 21.60 -39.49
C ALA A 99 38.29 20.98 -40.69
N GLN A 100 37.89 19.78 -41.11
CA GLN A 100 38.49 19.09 -42.26
C GLN A 100 38.34 19.88 -43.56
N LYS A 101 37.22 20.56 -43.79
CA LYS A 101 37.06 21.43 -44.97
C LYS A 101 38.10 22.55 -45.02
N TYR A 102 38.45 23.16 -43.89
CA TYR A 102 39.51 24.17 -43.84
C TYR A 102 40.91 23.55 -43.98
N ILE A 103 41.15 22.42 -43.31
CA ILE A 103 42.44 21.69 -43.35
C ILE A 103 42.76 21.21 -44.78
N ASN A 104 41.77 20.66 -45.47
CA ASN A 104 41.90 20.12 -46.83
C ASN A 104 41.95 21.21 -47.90
N GLY A 105 41.75 22.47 -47.53
CA GLY A 105 41.73 23.61 -48.47
C GLY A 105 40.45 23.72 -49.30
N GLU A 106 39.38 23.00 -48.93
CA GLU A 106 38.04 23.16 -49.54
C GLU A 106 37.46 24.54 -49.21
N ARG A 107 37.87 25.12 -48.08
CA ARG A 107 37.54 26.49 -47.65
C ARG A 107 38.80 27.19 -47.11
N PRO A 108 39.00 28.50 -47.37
CA PRO A 108 40.07 29.25 -46.73
C PRO A 108 39.80 29.43 -45.24
N PHE A 109 40.85 29.57 -44.42
CA PHE A 109 40.70 29.89 -43.00
C PHE A 109 40.14 31.31 -42.82
N PRO A 110 38.98 31.48 -42.15
CA PRO A 110 38.51 32.79 -41.73
C PRO A 110 39.33 33.31 -40.54
N GLN A 111 39.16 34.58 -40.19
CA GLN A 111 39.75 35.15 -38.97
C GLN A 111 39.12 34.55 -37.71
N ALA A 112 37.81 34.26 -37.77
CA ALA A 112 37.09 33.61 -36.68
C ALA A 112 36.01 32.63 -37.18
N LEU A 113 35.74 31.62 -36.35
CA LEU A 113 34.59 30.73 -36.47
C LEU A 113 33.70 30.86 -35.23
N ILE A 114 32.42 31.17 -35.45
CA ILE A 114 31.39 31.11 -34.41
C ILE A 114 30.68 29.76 -34.50
N CYS A 115 30.81 28.93 -33.48
CA CYS A 115 30.09 27.66 -33.38
C CYS A 115 28.80 27.84 -32.57
N ALA A 116 27.69 27.30 -33.08
CA ALA A 116 26.39 27.47 -32.46
C ALA A 116 26.21 26.71 -31.14
N ASN A 117 27.12 25.80 -30.78
CA ASN A 117 27.25 25.25 -29.44
C ASN A 117 28.70 24.83 -29.14
N ASP A 118 28.97 24.55 -27.87
CA ASP A 118 30.30 24.16 -27.43
C ASP A 118 30.75 22.78 -27.94
N TYR A 119 29.85 21.80 -28.10
CA TYR A 119 30.23 20.45 -28.56
C TYR A 119 30.82 20.44 -29.98
N MET A 120 30.25 21.21 -30.91
CA MET A 120 30.82 21.37 -32.25
C MET A 120 32.16 22.11 -32.18
N ALA A 121 32.27 23.13 -31.32
CA ALA A 121 33.51 23.87 -31.13
C ALA A 121 34.65 23.00 -30.59
N TYR A 122 34.38 22.15 -29.59
CA TYR A 122 35.39 21.22 -29.05
C TYR A 122 35.91 20.27 -30.13
N ALA A 123 35.01 19.67 -30.91
CA ALA A 123 35.41 18.75 -31.97
C ALA A 123 36.23 19.45 -33.07
N PHE A 124 35.86 20.68 -33.41
CA PHE A 124 36.60 21.52 -34.34
C PHE A 124 38.02 21.79 -33.83
N LEU A 125 38.15 22.21 -32.57
CA LEU A 125 39.43 22.49 -31.91
C LEU A 125 40.30 21.24 -31.80
N ASP A 126 39.74 20.11 -31.38
CA ASP A 126 40.46 18.84 -31.28
C ASP A 126 41.04 18.41 -32.64
N GLU A 127 40.32 18.66 -33.73
CA GLU A 127 40.77 18.35 -35.09
C GLU A 127 41.86 19.31 -35.58
N LEU A 128 41.75 20.61 -35.27
CA LEU A 128 42.82 21.58 -35.54
C LEU A 128 44.10 21.24 -34.76
N LEU A 129 43.96 20.87 -33.48
CA LEU A 129 45.07 20.49 -32.62
C LEU A 129 45.81 19.27 -33.18
N LYS A 130 45.08 18.22 -33.61
CA LYS A 130 45.67 17.03 -34.25
C LYS A 130 46.49 17.36 -35.50
N ASN A 131 46.11 18.41 -36.21
CA ASN A 131 46.79 18.87 -37.42
C ASN A 131 47.79 20.01 -37.14
N ASN A 132 48.12 20.27 -35.87
CA ASN A 132 49.06 21.32 -35.43
C ASN A 132 48.72 22.73 -35.93
N ILE A 133 47.42 23.04 -36.07
CA ILE A 133 46.97 24.36 -36.46
C ILE A 133 46.83 25.23 -35.20
N PRO A 134 47.57 26.35 -35.11
CA PRO A 134 47.58 27.15 -33.90
C PRO A 134 46.28 27.96 -33.74
N VAL A 135 45.71 27.91 -32.55
CA VAL A 135 44.51 28.64 -32.14
C VAL A 135 44.87 29.39 -30.86
N PRO A 136 44.72 30.72 -30.79
CA PRO A 136 43.93 31.57 -31.68
C PRO A 136 44.68 32.20 -32.87
N GLU A 137 45.98 31.90 -33.05
CA GLU A 137 46.84 32.64 -34.00
C GLU A 137 46.43 32.47 -35.46
N LYS A 138 45.97 31.28 -35.88
CA LYS A 138 45.49 31.04 -37.24
C LYS A 138 44.01 31.37 -37.41
N ILE A 139 43.21 31.08 -36.39
CA ILE A 139 41.77 31.24 -36.38
C ILE A 139 41.29 31.36 -34.93
N SER A 140 40.44 32.34 -34.64
CA SER A 140 39.74 32.43 -33.35
C SER A 140 38.47 31.58 -33.37
N VAL A 141 38.15 30.90 -32.28
CA VAL A 141 36.97 30.04 -32.19
C VAL A 141 36.13 30.42 -30.99
N THR A 142 34.83 30.63 -31.20
CA THR A 142 33.87 30.87 -30.13
C THR A 142 32.79 29.81 -30.09
N GLY A 143 32.31 29.50 -28.90
CA GLY A 143 31.19 28.59 -28.66
C GLY A 143 29.99 29.28 -28.03
N TYR A 144 28.99 28.47 -27.69
CA TYR A 144 27.75 28.90 -27.07
C TYR A 144 27.28 27.83 -26.08
N GLU A 145 26.64 28.28 -24.99
CA GLU A 145 26.05 27.53 -23.86
C GLU A 145 26.88 27.44 -22.59
N TYR A 146 28.22 27.47 -22.67
CA TYR A 146 29.13 27.28 -21.54
C TYR A 146 28.98 25.89 -20.87
N VAL A 147 29.34 24.88 -21.63
CA VAL A 147 29.50 23.48 -21.20
C VAL A 147 30.77 23.39 -20.36
N ARG A 148 30.63 23.06 -19.07
CA ARG A 148 31.73 23.09 -18.07
C ARG A 148 32.87 22.11 -18.38
N GLU A 149 32.63 21.16 -19.27
CA GLU A 149 33.62 20.22 -19.78
C GLU A 149 34.75 20.88 -20.59
N ARG A 150 34.69 22.20 -20.90
CA ARG A 150 35.78 22.96 -21.54
C ARG A 150 37.15 22.75 -20.91
N ILE A 151 37.21 22.49 -19.59
CA ILE A 151 38.47 22.28 -18.87
C ILE A 151 39.21 20.99 -19.29
N TYR A 152 38.54 20.10 -20.01
CA TYR A 152 39.13 18.86 -20.55
C TYR A 152 39.67 19.03 -21.98
N HIS A 153 39.50 20.20 -22.58
CA HIS A 153 39.94 20.50 -23.94
C HIS A 153 41.08 21.51 -23.95
N TYR A 154 41.93 21.44 -24.98
CA TYR A 154 42.98 22.41 -25.23
C TYR A 154 42.99 22.80 -26.72
N PRO A 155 43.06 24.10 -27.07
CA PRO A 155 42.89 25.25 -26.18
C PRO A 155 41.50 25.29 -25.52
N ILE A 156 41.42 25.88 -24.33
CA ILE A 156 40.19 26.14 -23.58
C ILE A 156 39.30 27.11 -24.37
N LEU A 157 38.10 26.65 -24.72
CA LEU A 157 37.14 27.36 -25.55
C LEU A 157 36.62 28.67 -24.93
N THR A 158 36.71 29.77 -25.65
CA THR A 158 35.95 31.00 -25.41
C THR A 158 34.49 30.76 -25.80
N THR A 159 33.55 30.98 -24.89
CA THR A 159 32.14 30.64 -25.11
C THR A 159 31.23 31.68 -24.49
N PHE A 160 30.01 31.79 -25.00
CA PHE A 160 28.99 32.67 -24.45
C PHE A 160 28.01 31.88 -23.58
N GLN A 161 27.95 32.24 -22.30
CA GLN A 161 27.06 31.64 -21.31
C GLN A 161 25.67 32.27 -21.38
N ARG A 162 24.67 31.44 -21.68
CA ARG A 162 23.26 31.83 -21.59
C ARG A 162 22.85 32.11 -20.16
N ASN A 163 22.04 33.14 -19.93
CA ASN A 163 21.54 33.49 -18.59
C ASN A 163 20.33 32.64 -18.17
N ARG A 164 20.55 31.32 -18.09
CA ARG A 164 19.53 30.34 -17.64
C ARG A 164 19.08 30.61 -16.21
N LYS A 165 19.96 31.12 -15.34
CA LYS A 165 19.63 31.49 -13.96
C LYS A 165 18.61 32.64 -13.92
N GLY A 166 18.87 33.71 -14.66
CA GLY A 166 17.95 34.83 -14.81
C GLY A 166 16.63 34.42 -15.44
N LEU A 167 16.66 33.51 -16.41
CA LEU A 167 15.47 33.01 -17.09
C LEU A 167 14.54 32.25 -16.11
N GLY A 168 15.11 31.41 -15.24
CA GLY A 168 14.34 30.75 -14.19
C GLY A 168 13.73 31.74 -13.19
N ALA A 169 14.49 32.75 -12.76
CA ALA A 169 13.98 33.79 -11.87
C ALA A 169 12.84 34.62 -12.51
N LEU A 170 12.97 34.93 -13.80
CA LEU A 170 11.94 35.60 -14.60
C LEU A 170 10.65 34.77 -14.63
N ALA A 171 10.75 33.48 -14.95
CA ALA A 171 9.59 32.59 -15.01
C ALA A 171 8.83 32.56 -13.67
N VAL A 172 9.53 32.44 -12.54
CA VAL A 172 8.89 32.46 -11.21
C VAL A 172 8.23 33.83 -10.93
N ARG A 173 8.90 34.93 -11.27
CA ARG A 173 8.34 36.29 -11.07
C ARG A 173 7.05 36.49 -11.87
N MET A 174 7.05 36.10 -13.14
CA MET A 174 5.87 36.18 -14.00
C MET A 174 4.71 35.36 -13.47
N LEU A 175 4.99 34.14 -12.97
CA LEU A 175 3.96 33.27 -12.39
C LEU A 175 3.37 33.89 -11.12
N TYR A 176 4.23 34.42 -10.25
CA TYR A 176 3.80 35.10 -9.02
C TYR A 176 2.91 36.32 -9.31
N LYS A 177 3.27 37.13 -10.32
CA LYS A 177 2.45 38.27 -10.76
C LYS A 177 1.11 37.83 -11.33
N LYS A 178 1.08 36.75 -12.11
CA LYS A 178 -0.17 36.16 -12.61
C LYS A 178 -1.08 35.71 -11.47
N LEU A 179 -0.53 35.08 -10.44
CA LEU A 179 -1.27 34.62 -9.27
C LEU A 179 -1.83 35.76 -8.42
N THR A 180 -1.09 36.86 -8.27
CA THR A 180 -1.46 37.98 -7.38
C THR A 180 -2.32 39.05 -8.05
N SER A 181 -2.13 39.29 -9.36
CA SER A 181 -2.80 40.37 -10.11
C SER A 181 -3.74 39.87 -11.21
N GLY A 182 -3.75 38.57 -11.50
CA GLY A 182 -4.51 37.99 -12.62
C GLY A 182 -3.89 38.23 -14.01
N LYS A 183 -2.81 39.03 -14.10
CA LYS A 183 -2.11 39.38 -15.35
C LYS A 183 -0.63 39.00 -15.29
N TYR A 184 -0.04 38.73 -16.45
CA TYR A 184 1.41 38.60 -16.57
C TYR A 184 2.04 40.00 -16.60
N GLU A 185 3.23 40.12 -16.03
CA GLU A 185 4.02 41.36 -16.05
C GLU A 185 4.81 41.43 -17.36
N ASP A 186 4.99 42.65 -17.90
CA ASP A 186 5.95 42.86 -18.99
C ASP A 186 7.36 42.52 -18.50
N TYR A 187 8.18 41.95 -19.37
CA TYR A 187 9.51 41.48 -18.98
C TYR A 187 10.56 41.72 -20.04
N GLU A 188 11.77 41.96 -19.55
CA GLU A 188 12.99 41.94 -20.34
C GLU A 188 13.66 40.58 -20.23
N LEU A 189 14.20 40.11 -21.36
CA LEU A 189 14.91 38.85 -21.40
C LEU A 189 16.27 39.00 -20.71
N PRO A 190 16.63 38.04 -19.84
CA PRO A 190 17.90 38.09 -19.13
C PRO A 190 19.06 37.86 -20.10
N GLU A 191 20.03 38.78 -20.08
CA GLU A 191 21.17 38.75 -21.00
C GLU A 191 22.25 37.77 -20.54
N GLY A 192 22.84 37.04 -21.49
CA GLY A 192 24.01 36.19 -21.26
C GLY A 192 25.33 36.95 -21.18
N THR A 193 26.41 36.23 -20.93
CA THR A 193 27.74 36.80 -20.69
C THR A 193 28.84 35.99 -21.36
N PHE A 194 29.90 36.67 -21.82
CA PHE A 194 31.09 36.02 -22.35
C PHE A 194 31.92 35.35 -21.26
N ILE A 195 32.40 34.14 -21.58
CA ILE A 195 33.35 33.39 -20.79
C ILE A 195 34.65 33.18 -21.57
N SER A 196 35.68 33.94 -21.21
CA SER A 196 36.94 33.96 -21.93
C SER A 196 37.71 32.64 -21.81
N GLY A 197 38.23 32.16 -22.94
CA GLY A 197 39.17 31.05 -23.04
C GLY A 197 40.47 31.50 -23.73
N ASN A 198 41.31 30.57 -24.15
CA ASN A 198 42.48 30.87 -24.99
C ASN A 198 42.24 30.52 -26.47
N THR A 199 41.01 30.24 -26.90
CA THR A 199 40.64 30.22 -28.34
C THR A 199 40.33 31.59 -28.93
N CYS A 200 40.41 32.64 -28.11
CA CYS A 200 40.33 34.04 -28.48
C CYS A 200 41.53 34.75 -27.84
N SER A 201 42.04 35.78 -28.50
CA SER A 201 43.18 36.58 -28.02
C SER A 201 42.88 37.39 -26.75
N CYS A 202 41.62 37.45 -26.29
CA CYS A 202 41.26 38.06 -25.01
C CYS A 202 41.90 37.38 -23.78
N GLY A 203 42.31 36.11 -23.91
CA GLY A 203 42.96 35.36 -22.84
C GLY A 203 42.03 34.83 -21.75
N ILE A 204 42.55 33.92 -20.93
CA ILE A 204 41.78 33.24 -19.87
C ILE A 204 41.69 34.11 -18.62
N CYS A 205 40.58 34.04 -17.89
CA CYS A 205 40.45 34.56 -16.55
C CYS A 205 40.84 33.49 -15.51
N ASP A 206 41.97 33.68 -14.81
CA ASP A 206 42.49 32.71 -13.83
C ASP A 206 41.53 32.44 -12.65
N ALA A 207 40.85 33.48 -12.16
CA ALA A 207 39.90 33.34 -11.06
C ALA A 207 38.74 32.42 -11.44
N GLN A 208 38.19 32.62 -12.64
CA GLN A 208 37.14 31.75 -13.16
C GLN A 208 37.62 30.32 -13.38
N LEU A 209 38.80 30.14 -13.97
CA LEU A 209 39.34 28.79 -14.20
C LEU A 209 39.58 28.05 -12.87
N SER A 210 40.02 28.75 -11.83
CA SER A 210 40.18 28.18 -10.49
C SER A 210 38.86 27.70 -9.91
N ASP A 211 37.78 28.48 -10.04
CA ASP A 211 36.44 28.08 -9.61
C ASP A 211 35.94 26.84 -10.37
N GLU A 212 36.14 26.80 -11.69
CA GLU A 212 35.79 25.65 -12.53
C GLU A 212 36.55 24.37 -12.09
N GLN A 213 37.84 24.47 -11.79
CA GLN A 213 38.66 23.35 -11.31
C GLN A 213 38.23 22.84 -9.93
N ASN A 214 37.87 23.76 -9.01
CA ASN A 214 37.37 23.41 -7.68
C ASN A 214 36.05 22.64 -7.79
N ASP A 215 35.13 23.09 -8.64
CA ASP A 215 33.85 22.44 -8.90
C ASP A 215 34.04 21.00 -9.40
N VAL A 216 34.94 20.80 -10.37
CA VAL A 216 35.23 19.47 -10.92
C VAL A 216 35.91 18.55 -9.91
N SER A 217 36.86 19.08 -9.13
CA SER A 217 37.53 18.31 -8.09
C SER A 217 36.53 17.81 -7.04
N LEU A 218 35.64 18.69 -6.58
CA LEU A 218 34.56 18.33 -5.66
C LEU A 218 33.64 17.28 -6.26
N LYS A 219 33.18 17.47 -7.51
CA LYS A 219 32.30 16.51 -8.19
C LYS A 219 32.93 15.11 -8.24
N ARG A 220 34.20 15.03 -8.65
CA ARG A 220 34.94 13.76 -8.73
C ARG A 220 35.03 13.03 -7.39
N THR A 221 35.28 13.76 -6.29
CA THR A 221 35.33 13.16 -4.96
C THR A 221 33.99 12.54 -4.54
N PHE A 222 32.88 13.22 -4.81
CA PHE A 222 31.56 12.69 -4.49
C PHE A 222 31.14 11.53 -5.39
N ASP A 223 31.45 11.59 -6.70
CA ASP A 223 31.21 10.47 -7.62
C ASP A 223 31.95 9.22 -7.14
N PHE A 224 33.20 9.35 -6.67
CA PHE A 224 33.95 8.27 -6.05
C PHE A 224 33.26 7.72 -4.80
N LEU A 225 32.87 8.58 -3.85
CA LEU A 225 32.18 8.13 -2.63
C LEU A 225 30.84 7.43 -2.93
N SER A 226 30.11 7.88 -3.95
CA SER A 226 28.85 7.26 -4.36
C SER A 226 29.05 5.86 -4.94
N LEU A 227 30.11 5.63 -5.72
CA LEU A 227 30.42 4.31 -6.29
C LEU A 227 30.63 3.24 -5.21
N PHE A 228 31.08 3.64 -4.01
CA PHE A 228 31.29 2.74 -2.87
C PHE A 228 30.18 2.81 -1.82
N GLY A 229 29.09 3.54 -2.08
CA GLY A 229 27.98 3.68 -1.15
C GLY A 229 27.20 2.36 -0.97
N GLN A 230 27.17 1.82 0.24
CA GLN A 230 26.37 0.61 0.58
C GLN A 230 24.87 0.91 0.77
N ILE A 231 24.38 2.05 0.29
CA ILE A 231 23.02 2.51 0.56
C ILE A 231 21.98 1.51 0.06
N GLU A 232 22.12 1.00 -1.16
CA GLU A 232 21.16 0.05 -1.73
C GLU A 232 21.07 -1.23 -0.90
N LEU A 233 22.22 -1.79 -0.50
CA LEU A 233 22.29 -2.97 0.38
C LEU A 233 21.56 -2.70 1.71
N LYS A 234 21.89 -1.61 2.40
CA LYS A 234 21.27 -1.26 3.68
C LYS A 234 19.77 -0.98 3.57
N LEU A 235 19.34 -0.29 2.51
CA LEU A 235 17.93 -0.05 2.26
C LEU A 235 17.18 -1.36 2.00
N THR A 236 17.79 -2.33 1.31
CA THR A 236 17.16 -3.65 1.12
C THR A 236 17.04 -4.47 2.40
N GLU A 237 17.79 -4.18 3.46
CA GLU A 237 17.67 -4.89 4.74
C GLU A 237 16.52 -4.40 5.61
N CYS A 238 16.04 -3.18 5.37
CA CYS A 238 15.00 -2.53 6.15
C CYS A 238 13.70 -3.36 6.21
N ARG A 239 13.03 -3.31 7.36
CA ARG A 239 11.74 -3.95 7.63
C ARG A 239 10.64 -2.96 8.00
N THR A 240 11.03 -1.75 8.41
CA THR A 240 10.09 -0.67 8.71
C THR A 240 10.43 0.60 7.93
N ILE A 241 9.42 1.46 7.74
CA ILE A 241 9.65 2.77 7.13
C ILE A 241 10.59 3.64 7.98
N ASN A 242 10.58 3.50 9.30
CA ASN A 242 11.47 4.27 10.18
C ASN A 242 12.94 3.87 10.02
N GLU A 243 13.23 2.57 9.90
CA GLU A 243 14.57 2.06 9.55
C GLU A 243 15.01 2.58 8.18
N PHE A 244 14.12 2.51 7.19
CA PHE A 244 14.38 3.00 5.84
C PHE A 244 14.76 4.48 5.84
N ILE A 245 13.97 5.32 6.50
CA ILE A 245 14.23 6.75 6.62
C ILE A 245 15.56 6.98 7.34
N HIS A 246 15.84 6.25 8.43
CA HIS A 246 17.12 6.37 9.14
C HIS A 246 18.33 6.11 8.25
N ILE A 247 18.30 5.06 7.42
CA ILE A 247 19.36 4.79 6.43
C ILE A 247 19.47 5.93 5.42
N CYS A 248 18.35 6.45 4.90
CA CYS A 248 18.39 7.62 4.02
C CYS A 248 19.09 8.83 4.67
N ARG A 249 18.94 9.02 5.99
CA ARG A 249 19.64 10.09 6.73
C ARG A 249 21.14 9.84 6.87
N GLU A 250 21.55 8.59 7.07
CA GLU A 250 22.96 8.20 7.13
C GLU A 250 23.68 8.57 5.84
N PHE A 251 23.04 8.31 4.70
CA PHE A 251 23.59 8.56 3.36
C PHE A 251 23.22 9.94 2.78
N ARG A 252 22.72 10.87 3.60
CA ARG A 252 22.29 12.20 3.14
C ARG A 252 23.42 13.01 2.48
N TYR A 253 24.68 12.73 2.83
CA TYR A 253 25.85 13.40 2.27
C TYR A 253 25.99 13.20 0.74
N MET A 254 25.34 12.18 0.18
CA MET A 254 25.32 11.93 -1.27
C MET A 254 24.52 12.99 -2.04
N ILE A 255 23.65 13.73 -1.34
CA ILE A 255 22.79 14.76 -1.93
C ILE A 255 23.42 16.11 -1.65
N ARG A 256 23.71 16.84 -2.73
CA ARG A 256 24.38 18.14 -2.69
C ARG A 256 23.40 19.27 -2.99
N ASP A 257 23.83 20.48 -2.68
CA ASP A 257 23.14 21.73 -3.02
C ASP A 257 21.66 21.74 -2.60
N THR A 258 21.37 21.12 -1.46
CA THR A 258 20.03 20.98 -0.89
C THR A 258 20.08 21.38 0.57
N GLU A 259 19.14 22.21 1.02
CA GLU A 259 18.99 22.70 2.40
C GLU A 259 17.97 21.88 3.19
N GLU A 260 16.91 21.44 2.53
CA GLU A 260 15.84 20.63 3.13
C GLU A 260 15.48 19.51 2.17
N LEU A 261 15.23 18.33 2.72
CA LEU A 261 14.90 17.16 1.93
C LEU A 261 13.86 16.31 2.67
N TYR A 262 12.76 16.07 1.98
CA TYR A 262 11.66 15.26 2.48
C TYR A 262 11.38 14.11 1.52
N ILE A 263 11.21 12.91 2.06
CA ILE A 263 10.59 11.80 1.34
C ILE A 263 9.12 11.80 1.75
N CYS A 264 8.22 12.05 0.81
CA CYS A 264 6.78 12.08 1.04
C CYS A 264 6.13 10.88 0.37
N LEU A 265 5.49 9.99 1.13
CA LEU A 265 4.84 8.78 0.62
C LEU A 265 3.35 8.84 0.85
N TYR A 266 2.54 8.35 -0.08
CA TYR A 266 1.08 8.26 0.13
C TYR A 266 0.80 7.45 1.40
N GLU A 267 -0.23 7.80 2.17
CA GLU A 267 -0.52 7.11 3.44
C GLU A 267 -0.69 5.58 3.27
N ASP A 268 -1.23 5.18 2.12
CA ASP A 268 -1.49 3.81 1.66
C ASP A 268 -0.49 3.34 0.60
N TRP A 269 0.74 3.89 0.58
CA TRP A 269 1.78 3.55 -0.40
C TRP A 269 2.10 2.05 -0.51
N TYR A 270 1.77 1.28 0.53
CA TYR A 270 1.98 -0.17 0.59
C TYR A 270 0.84 -0.97 -0.06
N GLU A 271 -0.30 -0.35 -0.38
CA GLU A 271 -1.41 -1.01 -1.06
C GLU A 271 -1.21 -1.02 -2.59
N ASP A 272 -1.75 -2.04 -3.26
CA ASP A 272 -1.65 -2.15 -4.73
C ASP A 272 -2.44 -1.05 -5.46
N ASN A 273 -3.52 -0.55 -4.87
CA ASN A 273 -4.37 0.50 -5.42
C ASN A 273 -4.34 1.74 -4.51
N ALA A 274 -3.15 2.29 -4.26
CA ALA A 274 -2.99 3.51 -3.46
C ALA A 274 -3.84 4.66 -4.05
N LEU A 275 -4.84 5.11 -3.27
CA LEU A 275 -5.80 6.15 -3.64
C LEU A 275 -5.83 7.29 -2.62
N SER A 276 -5.10 7.16 -1.50
CA SER A 276 -5.16 8.12 -0.40
C SER A 276 -4.97 9.56 -0.89
N GLU A 277 -5.75 10.44 -0.30
CA GLU A 277 -5.58 11.89 -0.46
C GLU A 277 -4.48 12.43 0.45
N ASN A 278 -4.00 11.62 1.40
CA ASN A 278 -2.98 12.00 2.36
C ASN A 278 -1.59 11.52 1.92
N ILE A 279 -0.59 12.32 2.25
CA ILE A 279 0.82 12.01 2.06
C ILE A 279 1.57 12.26 3.38
N ILE A 280 2.43 11.33 3.78
CA ILE A 280 3.26 11.42 4.99
C ILE A 280 4.68 11.80 4.56
N CYS A 281 5.16 12.93 5.05
CA CYS A 281 6.45 13.49 4.73
C CYS A 281 7.47 13.28 5.86
N TYR A 282 8.58 12.66 5.51
CA TYR A 282 9.69 12.31 6.40
C TYR A 282 10.89 13.22 6.12
N ASP A 283 11.34 13.97 7.12
CA ASP A 283 12.52 14.84 7.04
C ASP A 283 13.82 14.02 7.06
N ILE A 284 14.74 14.27 6.14
CA ILE A 284 15.97 13.49 5.97
C ILE A 284 17.19 14.14 6.63
N PHE A 285 17.16 15.44 6.93
CA PHE A 285 18.35 16.17 7.40
C PHE A 285 18.39 16.43 8.91
N TYR A 286 17.24 16.70 9.52
CA TYR A 286 17.10 17.21 10.88
C TYR A 286 16.31 16.29 11.82
N ASP A 287 15.82 15.14 11.33
CA ASP A 287 15.05 14.17 12.12
C ASP A 287 13.80 14.77 12.80
N LYS A 288 13.11 15.64 12.06
CA LYS A 288 11.80 16.15 12.50
C LYS A 288 10.77 15.02 12.46
N LYS A 289 9.75 15.12 13.33
CA LYS A 289 8.60 14.20 13.31
C LYS A 289 7.91 14.22 11.94
N PRO A 290 7.41 13.08 11.43
CA PRO A 290 6.70 13.04 10.17
C PRO A 290 5.48 13.97 10.17
N VAL A 291 5.23 14.61 9.03
CA VAL A 291 4.11 15.54 8.84
C VAL A 291 3.15 14.97 7.80
N THR A 292 1.86 14.97 8.10
CA THR A 292 0.81 14.52 7.18
C THR A 292 0.18 15.71 6.45
N LEU A 293 0.10 15.62 5.12
CA LEU A 293 -0.37 16.66 4.21
C LEU A 293 -1.42 16.08 3.25
N ASN A 294 -2.18 16.96 2.61
CA ASN A 294 -2.94 16.57 1.41
C ASN A 294 -1.95 16.44 0.24
N LYS A 295 -2.11 15.42 -0.62
CA LYS A 295 -1.20 15.15 -1.74
C LYS A 295 -1.07 16.29 -2.77
N TYR A 296 -2.04 17.21 -2.78
CA TYR A 296 -2.02 18.38 -3.65
C TYR A 296 -1.51 19.66 -2.96
N ASP A 297 -1.21 19.61 -1.65
CA ASP A 297 -0.82 20.78 -0.86
C ASP A 297 0.46 20.52 -0.03
N PHE A 298 1.60 20.95 -0.59
CA PHE A 298 2.91 20.89 0.05
C PHE A 298 3.26 22.17 0.83
N SER A 299 2.33 23.12 0.99
CA SER A 299 2.60 24.44 1.58
C SER A 299 3.24 24.38 2.97
N LYS A 300 2.89 23.38 3.78
CA LYS A 300 3.45 23.21 5.13
C LYS A 300 4.94 22.81 5.15
N LEU A 301 5.49 22.32 4.04
CA LEU A 301 6.94 22.03 3.92
C LEU A 301 7.74 23.26 3.50
N PHE A 302 7.09 24.27 2.95
CA PHE A 302 7.78 25.42 2.39
C PHE A 302 8.11 26.43 3.49
N SER A 303 9.32 26.99 3.42
CA SER A 303 9.72 28.04 4.35
C SER A 303 9.04 29.37 4.03
N SER A 304 9.14 30.33 4.95
CA SER A 304 8.63 31.70 4.76
C SER A 304 9.43 32.52 3.73
N SER A 305 10.61 32.05 3.30
CA SER A 305 11.44 32.73 2.30
C SER A 305 11.31 32.07 0.94
N ALA A 306 11.32 32.89 -0.12
CA ALA A 306 11.28 32.41 -1.50
C ALA A 306 12.46 31.48 -1.79
N ALA A 307 12.17 30.27 -2.26
CA ALA A 307 13.17 29.26 -2.60
C ALA A 307 12.71 28.34 -3.72
N PHE A 308 13.67 27.68 -4.35
CA PHE A 308 13.41 26.68 -5.38
C PHE A 308 13.20 25.31 -4.75
N TYR A 309 12.00 24.77 -4.91
CA TYR A 309 11.65 23.42 -4.47
C TYR A 309 11.52 22.49 -5.66
N ASN A 310 12.31 21.42 -5.67
CA ASN A 310 12.21 20.35 -6.65
C ASN A 310 11.32 19.22 -6.11
N LEU A 311 10.25 18.90 -6.84
CA LEU A 311 9.34 17.81 -6.51
C LEU A 311 9.58 16.67 -7.51
N SER A 312 10.28 15.64 -7.08
CA SER A 312 10.63 14.48 -7.91
C SER A 312 9.73 13.30 -7.57
N PRO A 313 9.05 12.68 -8.54
CA PRO A 313 8.18 11.55 -8.25
C PRO A 313 8.99 10.34 -7.79
N VAL A 314 8.49 9.65 -6.77
CA VAL A 314 8.95 8.32 -6.34
C VAL A 314 7.99 7.31 -6.96
N PHE A 315 8.49 6.45 -7.84
CA PHE A 315 7.64 5.51 -8.55
C PHE A 315 8.40 4.24 -8.91
N PHE A 316 7.66 3.13 -9.00
CA PHE A 316 8.16 1.86 -9.50
C PHE A 316 7.26 1.39 -10.65
N LEU A 317 7.86 1.21 -11.83
CA LEU A 317 7.14 0.93 -13.08
C LEU A 317 6.05 1.99 -13.36
N LYS A 318 4.76 1.61 -13.25
CA LYS A 318 3.61 2.49 -13.47
C LYS A 318 2.99 3.04 -12.18
N ARG A 319 3.46 2.61 -11.00
CA ARG A 319 2.91 3.02 -9.70
C ARG A 319 3.73 4.15 -9.11
N THR A 320 3.07 5.27 -8.84
CA THR A 320 3.62 6.35 -8.02
C THR A 320 3.40 6.04 -6.54
N LEU A 321 4.48 6.09 -5.77
CA LEU A 321 4.49 5.83 -4.33
C LEU A 321 4.48 7.14 -3.52
N GLY A 322 4.87 8.25 -4.16
CA GLY A 322 4.90 9.58 -3.56
C GLY A 322 5.88 10.51 -4.29
N TYR A 323 6.51 11.41 -3.54
CA TYR A 323 7.41 12.43 -4.05
C TYR A 323 8.58 12.67 -3.09
N VAL A 324 9.76 12.95 -3.63
CA VAL A 324 10.84 13.61 -2.90
C VAL A 324 10.73 15.11 -3.11
N VAL A 325 10.68 15.86 -2.01
CA VAL A 325 10.64 17.32 -2.02
C VAL A 325 11.98 17.84 -1.52
N ALA A 326 12.72 18.54 -2.36
CA ALA A 326 14.04 19.08 -2.04
C ALA A 326 14.04 20.60 -2.18
N ARG A 327 14.46 21.34 -1.14
CA ARG A 327 14.77 22.76 -1.21
C ARG A 327 16.20 22.91 -1.73
N CYS A 328 16.35 23.35 -2.97
CA CYS A 328 17.64 23.39 -3.63
C CYS A 328 18.29 24.79 -3.51
N THR A 329 19.58 24.82 -3.22
CA THR A 329 20.38 26.06 -3.17
C THR A 329 20.94 26.45 -4.53
N SER A 330 21.10 25.47 -5.43
CA SER A 330 21.64 25.65 -6.77
C SER A 330 20.87 24.80 -7.79
N ALA A 331 20.95 25.19 -9.07
CA ALA A 331 20.41 24.38 -10.17
C ALA A 331 21.15 23.03 -10.34
N ALA A 332 22.35 22.89 -9.77
CA ALA A 332 23.14 21.65 -9.81
C ALA A 332 22.69 20.60 -8.79
N ALA A 333 21.69 20.91 -7.95
CA ALA A 333 21.10 19.96 -7.02
C ALA A 333 20.49 18.72 -7.72
N ASN A 334 19.92 18.89 -8.92
CA ASN A 334 19.32 17.79 -9.70
C ASN A 334 20.33 17.08 -10.62
N ASN A 335 21.48 16.73 -10.06
CA ASN A 335 22.56 16.03 -10.75
C ASN A 335 22.32 14.51 -10.86
N ASN A 336 23.25 13.81 -11.50
CA ASN A 336 23.18 12.35 -11.66
C ASN A 336 23.18 11.59 -10.33
N MET A 337 23.86 12.09 -9.29
CA MET A 337 23.87 11.47 -7.97
C MET A 337 22.49 11.51 -7.32
N TYR A 338 21.82 12.66 -7.35
CA TYR A 338 20.43 12.79 -6.86
C TYR A 338 19.47 11.84 -7.61
N ARG A 339 19.59 11.75 -8.94
CA ARG A 339 18.74 10.86 -9.76
C ARG A 339 18.98 9.38 -9.45
N ASN A 340 20.24 8.97 -9.27
CA ASN A 340 20.57 7.60 -8.88
C ASN A 340 20.09 7.28 -7.47
N TRP A 341 20.26 8.21 -6.52
CA TRP A 341 19.74 8.08 -5.17
C TRP A 341 18.21 7.98 -5.14
N LEU A 342 17.51 8.80 -5.92
CA LEU A 342 16.05 8.74 -6.06
C LEU A 342 15.59 7.39 -6.64
N LYS A 343 16.33 6.84 -7.61
CA LYS A 343 16.07 5.51 -8.17
C LYS A 343 16.28 4.41 -7.13
N ALA A 344 17.38 4.46 -6.38
CA ALA A 344 17.67 3.53 -5.29
C ALA A 344 16.54 3.52 -4.25
N ILE A 345 16.07 4.71 -3.85
CA ILE A 345 14.93 4.85 -2.93
C ILE A 345 13.65 4.26 -3.52
N SER A 346 13.33 4.60 -4.76
CA SER A 346 12.10 4.14 -5.40
C SER A 346 12.05 2.61 -5.47
N ASN A 347 13.17 1.96 -5.79
CA ASN A 347 13.29 0.52 -5.79
C ASN A 347 13.20 -0.08 -4.38
N ALA A 348 13.89 0.53 -3.41
CA ALA A 348 13.97 -0.04 -2.07
C ALA A 348 12.66 0.11 -1.26
N ILE A 349 11.88 1.17 -1.50
CA ILE A 349 10.52 1.30 -0.95
C ILE A 349 9.63 0.16 -1.47
N GLU A 350 9.75 -0.20 -2.75
CA GLU A 350 9.03 -1.34 -3.31
C GLU A 350 9.42 -2.65 -2.61
N PHE A 351 10.71 -2.88 -2.40
CA PHE A 351 11.18 -4.06 -1.66
C PHE A 351 10.63 -4.10 -0.22
N LEU A 352 10.59 -2.94 0.45
CA LEU A 352 10.03 -2.83 1.81
C LEU A 352 8.55 -3.22 1.83
N ARG A 353 7.77 -2.76 0.86
CA ARG A 353 6.36 -3.14 0.69
C ARG A 353 6.20 -4.64 0.50
N MET A 354 6.89 -5.22 -0.50
CA MET A 354 6.79 -6.63 -0.83
C MET A 354 7.12 -7.53 0.38
N LYS A 355 8.08 -7.14 1.22
CA LYS A 355 8.40 -7.87 2.45
C LYS A 355 7.26 -7.86 3.46
N ASN A 356 6.59 -6.72 3.63
CA ASN A 356 5.43 -6.62 4.53
C ASN A 356 4.28 -7.48 4.02
N ASP A 357 4.03 -7.50 2.71
CA ASP A 357 2.99 -8.34 2.09
C ASP A 357 3.26 -9.84 2.33
N ILE A 358 4.51 -10.29 2.13
CA ILE A 358 4.90 -11.68 2.38
C ILE A 358 4.70 -12.04 3.87
N GLN A 359 5.04 -11.15 4.80
CA GLN A 359 4.82 -11.39 6.22
C GLN A 359 3.33 -11.49 6.57
N TYR A 360 2.51 -10.61 6.02
CA TYR A 360 1.06 -10.64 6.22
C TYR A 360 0.45 -11.95 5.67
N LEU A 361 0.81 -12.34 4.46
CA LEU A 361 0.35 -13.61 3.87
C LEU A 361 0.77 -14.82 4.72
N ASN A 362 2.00 -14.83 5.23
CA ASN A 362 2.45 -15.87 6.15
C ASN A 362 1.62 -15.91 7.45
N GLN A 363 1.21 -14.75 7.99
CA GLN A 363 0.31 -14.71 9.15
C GLN A 363 -1.07 -15.28 8.81
N CYS A 364 -1.64 -14.96 7.65
CA CYS A 364 -2.91 -15.54 7.19
C CYS A 364 -2.81 -17.07 7.04
N VAL A 365 -1.72 -17.57 6.46
CA VAL A 365 -1.45 -19.01 6.35
C VAL A 365 -1.38 -19.64 7.74
N ASN A 366 -0.61 -19.07 8.68
CA ASN A 366 -0.49 -19.58 10.04
C ASN A 366 -1.84 -19.63 10.80
N LEU A 367 -2.71 -18.63 10.60
CA LEU A 367 -4.06 -18.65 11.17
C LEU A 367 -4.91 -19.78 10.58
N SER A 368 -4.87 -19.96 9.25
CA SER A 368 -5.59 -21.05 8.58
C SER A 368 -5.08 -22.45 8.96
N GLU A 369 -3.80 -22.60 9.34
CA GLU A 369 -3.25 -23.86 9.83
C GLU A 369 -3.88 -24.30 11.15
N THR A 370 -4.41 -23.37 11.95
CA THR A 370 -4.87 -23.64 13.32
C THR A 370 -6.37 -23.37 13.55
N HIS A 371 -7.03 -22.58 12.70
CA HIS A 371 -8.43 -22.19 12.87
C HIS A 371 -9.30 -22.52 11.65
N ASP A 372 -10.59 -22.79 11.89
CA ASP A 372 -11.65 -22.90 10.88
C ASP A 372 -12.14 -21.50 10.52
N ILE A 373 -11.94 -21.11 9.25
CA ILE A 373 -12.22 -19.76 8.74
C ILE A 373 -13.71 -19.39 8.85
N MET A 374 -14.61 -20.37 8.79
CA MET A 374 -16.06 -20.10 8.80
C MET A 374 -16.61 -19.82 10.19
N THR A 375 -16.06 -20.45 11.22
CA THR A 375 -16.61 -20.37 12.58
C THR A 375 -15.71 -19.63 13.55
N ASP A 376 -14.48 -19.28 13.16
CA ASP A 376 -13.46 -18.70 14.05
C ASP A 376 -13.25 -19.59 15.29
N MET A 377 -13.33 -20.91 15.08
CA MET A 377 -13.02 -21.95 16.07
C MET A 377 -11.69 -22.57 15.70
N TYR A 378 -11.04 -23.28 16.62
CA TYR A 378 -9.88 -24.07 16.22
C TYR A 378 -10.29 -25.14 15.18
N ASN A 379 -9.44 -25.40 14.20
CA ASN A 379 -9.56 -26.64 13.42
C ASN A 379 -9.04 -27.82 14.25
N GLU A 380 -9.11 -29.06 13.75
CA GLU A 380 -8.66 -30.25 14.50
C GLU A 380 -7.23 -30.13 15.03
N ARG A 381 -6.30 -29.66 14.19
CA ARG A 381 -4.88 -29.50 14.55
C ARG A 381 -4.71 -28.45 15.64
N GLY A 382 -5.33 -27.28 15.47
CA GLY A 382 -5.27 -26.19 16.46
C GLY A 382 -5.92 -26.56 17.78
N PHE A 383 -7.05 -27.30 17.74
CA PHE A 383 -7.77 -27.70 18.95
C PHE A 383 -6.97 -28.71 19.76
N LYS A 384 -6.29 -29.67 19.10
CA LYS A 384 -5.37 -30.60 19.76
C LYS A 384 -4.26 -29.85 20.50
N SER A 385 -3.59 -28.90 19.84
CA SER A 385 -2.53 -28.11 20.49
C SER A 385 -3.07 -27.25 21.64
N ALA A 386 -4.26 -26.65 21.48
CA ALA A 386 -4.91 -25.88 22.53
C ALA A 386 -5.32 -26.76 23.72
N TYR A 387 -5.84 -27.97 23.47
CA TYR A 387 -6.17 -28.97 24.49
C TYR A 387 -4.94 -29.35 25.31
N ASP A 388 -3.84 -29.73 24.64
CA ASP A 388 -2.61 -30.16 25.31
C ASP A 388 -2.02 -29.05 26.18
N SER A 389 -2.07 -27.80 25.73
CA SER A 389 -1.64 -26.64 26.51
C SER A 389 -2.58 -26.36 27.69
N PHE A 390 -3.90 -26.44 27.46
CA PHE A 390 -4.90 -26.15 28.48
C PHE A 390 -4.87 -27.15 29.64
N ILE A 391 -4.75 -28.45 29.35
CA ILE A 391 -4.65 -29.50 30.37
C ILE A 391 -3.37 -29.34 31.19
N LYS A 392 -2.22 -29.06 30.55
CA LYS A 392 -0.95 -28.80 31.26
C LYS A 392 -1.04 -27.62 32.23
N ASN A 393 -1.76 -26.56 31.86
CA ASN A 393 -1.90 -25.36 32.70
C ASN A 393 -2.97 -25.49 33.78
N ASN A 394 -3.81 -26.54 33.76
CA ASN A 394 -4.93 -26.72 34.68
C ASN A 394 -4.86 -28.07 35.42
N THR A 395 -3.66 -28.57 35.69
CA THR A 395 -3.44 -29.79 36.48
C THR A 395 -4.12 -29.69 37.84
N GLY A 396 -5.06 -30.60 38.12
CA GLY A 396 -5.83 -30.66 39.37
C GLY A 396 -7.19 -29.94 39.35
N SER A 397 -7.56 -29.27 38.25
CA SER A 397 -8.91 -28.73 38.06
C SER A 397 -9.82 -29.74 37.34
N GLN A 398 -11.13 -29.70 37.62
CA GLN A 398 -12.09 -30.53 36.89
C GLN A 398 -12.35 -29.93 35.50
N VAL A 399 -11.89 -30.62 34.46
CA VAL A 399 -12.02 -30.23 33.05
C VAL A 399 -12.96 -31.20 32.34
N HIS A 400 -13.89 -30.65 31.58
CA HIS A 400 -14.87 -31.41 30.83
C HIS A 400 -14.61 -31.32 29.33
N PHE A 401 -14.56 -32.48 28.68
CA PHE A 401 -14.57 -32.59 27.23
C PHE A 401 -16.02 -32.68 26.75
N ILE A 402 -16.38 -31.87 25.76
CA ILE A 402 -17.74 -31.80 25.22
C ILE A 402 -17.66 -32.08 23.73
N MET A 403 -18.51 -32.98 23.24
CA MET A 403 -18.67 -33.22 21.81
C MET A 403 -20.12 -32.99 21.41
N LEU A 404 -20.29 -32.23 20.33
CA LEU A 404 -21.56 -31.93 19.71
C LEU A 404 -21.52 -32.41 18.26
N LYS A 405 -22.42 -33.34 17.92
CA LYS A 405 -22.64 -33.76 16.54
C LYS A 405 -24.01 -33.30 16.07
N ILE A 406 -24.06 -32.56 14.97
CA ILE A 406 -25.31 -32.05 14.37
C ILE A 406 -25.69 -32.82 13.11
N CYS A 407 -26.92 -32.64 12.67
CA CYS A 407 -27.48 -33.22 11.44
C CYS A 407 -27.22 -34.73 11.29
N ILE A 408 -27.47 -35.50 12.35
CA ILE A 408 -27.10 -36.92 12.47
C ILE A 408 -27.96 -37.89 11.64
N SER A 409 -29.05 -37.43 11.01
CA SER A 409 -29.90 -38.25 10.15
C SER A 409 -29.35 -38.35 8.73
N ASP A 410 -29.09 -39.58 8.25
CA ASP A 410 -28.39 -39.90 6.99
C ASP A 410 -29.00 -39.32 5.69
N ASN A 411 -30.19 -38.72 5.73
CA ASN A 411 -30.83 -38.14 4.54
C ASN A 411 -30.86 -36.60 4.48
N SER A 412 -30.32 -35.88 5.48
CA SER A 412 -30.42 -34.41 5.53
C SER A 412 -29.15 -33.66 5.18
N PHE A 413 -27.95 -34.23 5.29
CA PHE A 413 -26.71 -33.47 5.08
C PHE A 413 -26.19 -33.48 3.63
N SER A 414 -26.53 -34.47 2.81
CA SER A 414 -26.13 -34.50 1.39
C SER A 414 -27.17 -33.85 0.45
N LYS A 415 -28.44 -33.75 0.87
CA LYS A 415 -29.58 -33.28 0.04
C LYS A 415 -30.05 -31.84 0.32
N THR A 416 -29.52 -31.15 1.34
CA THR A 416 -29.88 -29.77 1.70
C THR A 416 -29.09 -28.72 0.90
N GLY A 417 -29.69 -27.55 0.65
CA GLY A 417 -29.04 -26.45 -0.05
C GLY A 417 -27.83 -25.90 0.73
N SER A 418 -26.81 -25.37 0.03
CA SER A 418 -25.55 -24.89 0.63
C SER A 418 -25.78 -23.86 1.75
N GLY A 419 -26.77 -22.98 1.62
CA GLY A 419 -27.10 -21.96 2.62
C GLY A 419 -27.69 -22.51 3.92
N GLU A 420 -28.50 -23.58 3.87
CA GLU A 420 -29.10 -24.18 5.07
C GLU A 420 -28.03 -24.85 5.94
N LYS A 421 -27.09 -25.57 5.31
CA LYS A 421 -25.96 -26.20 6.02
C LYS A 421 -25.09 -25.18 6.75
N ILE A 422 -24.75 -24.07 6.09
CA ILE A 422 -23.96 -22.99 6.70
C ILE A 422 -24.68 -22.45 7.94
N SER A 423 -26.01 -22.26 7.85
CA SER A 423 -26.80 -21.79 9.00
C SER A 423 -26.77 -22.76 10.19
N ALA A 424 -26.77 -24.07 9.91
CA ALA A 424 -26.69 -25.11 10.94
C ALA A 424 -25.33 -25.11 11.65
N ILE A 425 -24.25 -24.97 10.86
CA ILE A 425 -22.87 -24.90 11.34
C ILE A 425 -22.67 -23.69 12.23
N ILE A 426 -23.10 -22.50 11.80
CA ILE A 426 -23.00 -21.26 12.58
C ILE A 426 -23.81 -21.39 13.88
N ALA A 427 -25.04 -21.93 13.82
CA ALA A 427 -25.87 -22.14 14.99
C ALA A 427 -25.21 -23.07 16.04
N ALA A 428 -24.55 -24.13 15.60
CA ALA A 428 -23.83 -25.06 16.47
C ALA A 428 -22.57 -24.41 17.08
N ALA A 429 -21.78 -23.72 16.25
CA ALA A 429 -20.60 -22.97 16.67
C ALA A 429 -20.94 -21.91 17.73
N ASP A 430 -21.96 -21.09 17.49
CA ASP A 430 -22.41 -20.07 18.44
C ASP A 430 -22.91 -20.68 19.76
N SER A 431 -23.51 -21.88 19.69
CA SER A 431 -24.05 -22.55 20.87
C SER A 431 -22.94 -23.11 21.76
N ILE A 432 -21.92 -23.73 21.18
CA ILE A 432 -20.80 -24.28 21.94
C ILE A 432 -19.88 -23.17 22.47
N LYS A 433 -19.64 -22.10 21.69
CA LYS A 433 -18.87 -20.91 22.11
C LYS A 433 -19.45 -20.20 23.34
N LYS A 434 -20.77 -20.26 23.53
CA LYS A 434 -21.42 -19.68 24.73
C LYS A 434 -21.04 -20.40 26.02
N LEU A 435 -20.75 -21.70 25.93
CA LEU A 435 -20.53 -22.55 27.10
C LEU A 435 -19.05 -22.84 27.36
N CYS A 436 -18.27 -23.06 26.30
CA CYS A 436 -16.90 -23.57 26.37
C CYS A 436 -15.88 -22.44 26.20
N SER A 437 -14.75 -22.54 26.92
CA SER A 437 -13.65 -21.56 26.81
C SER A 437 -12.77 -21.81 25.59
N ILE A 438 -12.61 -23.08 25.19
CA ILE A 438 -11.89 -23.48 23.98
C ILE A 438 -12.84 -24.32 23.16
N CYS A 439 -13.00 -23.97 21.88
CA CYS A 439 -13.91 -24.66 20.97
C CYS A 439 -13.19 -25.00 19.67
N GLY A 440 -13.47 -26.17 19.11
CA GLY A 440 -12.94 -26.61 17.82
C GLY A 440 -14.02 -27.20 16.91
N ARG A 441 -13.89 -26.98 15.60
CA ARG A 441 -14.70 -27.65 14.58
C ARG A 441 -13.80 -28.66 13.89
N ILE A 442 -14.14 -29.94 14.02
CA ILE A 442 -13.32 -31.04 13.51
C ILE A 442 -13.69 -31.34 12.05
N ASN A 443 -14.98 -31.31 11.74
CA ASN A 443 -15.52 -31.47 10.40
C ASN A 443 -16.87 -30.76 10.29
N ASP A 444 -17.61 -31.01 9.21
CA ASP A 444 -18.86 -30.29 8.93
C ASP A 444 -19.97 -30.47 9.96
N ASN A 445 -19.97 -31.57 10.70
CA ASN A 445 -21.05 -31.88 11.62
C ASN A 445 -20.58 -32.14 13.05
N THR A 446 -19.28 -32.09 13.33
CA THR A 446 -18.69 -32.42 14.63
C THR A 446 -17.93 -31.24 15.21
N PHE A 447 -18.33 -30.84 16.41
CA PHE A 447 -17.76 -29.76 17.18
C PHE A 447 -17.31 -30.30 18.53
N VAL A 448 -16.22 -29.74 19.04
CA VAL A 448 -15.64 -30.10 20.33
C VAL A 448 -15.42 -28.86 21.16
N GLY A 449 -15.45 -29.01 22.48
CA GLY A 449 -15.21 -27.92 23.40
C GLY A 449 -14.66 -28.39 24.73
N ILE A 450 -13.97 -27.50 25.41
CA ILE A 450 -13.40 -27.71 26.74
C ILE A 450 -14.04 -26.72 27.70
N LEU A 451 -14.46 -27.21 28.86
CA LEU A 451 -15.02 -26.40 29.95
C LEU A 451 -14.36 -26.76 31.27
N LYS A 452 -13.74 -25.79 31.94
CA LYS A 452 -13.24 -25.94 33.31
C LYS A 452 -14.30 -25.49 34.30
N LYS A 453 -14.93 -26.43 35.00
CA LYS A 453 -15.92 -26.19 36.08
C LYS A 453 -15.98 -27.38 37.03
N ASP A 454 -16.20 -27.11 38.31
CA ASP A 454 -16.36 -28.14 39.34
C ASP A 454 -17.80 -28.68 39.34
N ILE A 455 -18.11 -29.53 38.35
CA ILE A 455 -19.43 -30.16 38.18
C ILE A 455 -19.27 -31.68 38.20
N SER A 456 -19.78 -32.36 39.24
CA SER A 456 -19.62 -33.81 39.39
C SER A 456 -20.34 -34.65 38.33
N ASP A 457 -21.54 -34.23 37.90
CA ASP A 457 -22.31 -34.89 36.83
C ASP A 457 -22.08 -34.18 35.49
N SER A 458 -21.19 -34.73 34.65
CA SER A 458 -20.92 -34.18 33.34
C SER A 458 -22.17 -34.13 32.46
N ASN A 459 -23.19 -34.96 32.69
CA ASN A 459 -24.41 -34.94 31.87
C ASN A 459 -25.15 -33.61 31.99
N MET A 460 -25.03 -32.89 33.10
CA MET A 460 -25.60 -31.55 33.25
C MET A 460 -25.08 -30.59 32.18
N ILE A 461 -23.81 -30.70 31.80
CA ILE A 461 -23.17 -29.87 30.77
C ILE A 461 -23.75 -30.21 29.40
N SER A 462 -23.90 -31.50 29.07
CA SER A 462 -24.53 -31.91 27.81
C SER A 462 -26.00 -31.44 27.71
N LYS A 463 -26.77 -31.55 28.80
CA LYS A 463 -28.16 -31.06 28.86
C LYS A 463 -28.20 -29.54 28.68
N MET A 464 -27.29 -28.83 29.33
CA MET A 464 -27.16 -27.39 29.19
C MET A 464 -26.87 -26.99 27.73
N LEU A 465 -25.91 -27.63 27.06
CA LEU A 465 -25.64 -27.36 25.64
C LEU A 465 -26.84 -27.70 24.74
N CYS A 466 -27.53 -28.82 25.00
CA CYS A 466 -28.78 -29.13 24.32
C CYS A 466 -29.83 -28.02 24.50
N SER A 467 -29.98 -27.46 25.70
CA SER A 467 -30.93 -26.37 25.95
C SER A 467 -30.61 -25.12 25.11
N ILE A 468 -29.33 -24.79 24.94
CA ILE A 468 -28.85 -23.66 24.12
C ILE A 468 -29.20 -23.87 22.64
N ILE A 469 -28.91 -25.07 22.11
CA ILE A 469 -29.17 -25.40 20.70
C ILE A 469 -30.67 -25.41 20.43
N ILE A 470 -31.47 -25.99 21.33
CA ILE A 470 -32.93 -26.05 21.16
C ILE A 470 -33.55 -24.65 21.12
N ARG A 471 -32.93 -23.65 21.75
CA ARG A 471 -33.41 -22.26 21.64
C ARG A 471 -33.05 -21.57 20.34
N ASN A 472 -32.15 -22.14 19.53
CA ASN A 472 -31.91 -21.63 18.19
C ASN A 472 -33.10 -21.99 17.28
N LYS A 473 -34.07 -21.07 17.19
CA LYS A 473 -35.30 -21.26 16.39
C LYS A 473 -35.02 -21.62 14.94
N LYS A 474 -34.00 -21.03 14.32
CA LYS A 474 -33.62 -21.34 12.93
C LYS A 474 -33.20 -22.80 12.81
N TYR A 475 -32.33 -23.26 13.72
CA TYR A 475 -31.86 -24.63 13.73
C TYR A 475 -33.00 -25.64 13.98
N ILE A 476 -33.80 -25.44 15.02
CA ILE A 476 -34.85 -26.40 15.39
C ILE A 476 -36.00 -26.43 14.38
N ASN A 477 -36.37 -25.31 13.77
CA ASN A 477 -37.40 -25.30 12.73
C ASN A 477 -36.95 -26.06 11.47
N SER A 478 -35.66 -26.02 11.14
CA SER A 478 -35.13 -26.68 9.95
C SER A 478 -34.77 -28.15 10.17
N TYR A 479 -34.29 -28.51 11.36
CA TYR A 479 -33.71 -29.83 11.61
C TYR A 479 -34.40 -30.63 12.71
N GLY A 480 -35.04 -29.98 13.69
CA GLY A 480 -35.73 -30.66 14.79
C GLY A 480 -34.85 -30.96 16.01
N THR A 481 -35.45 -31.58 17.02
CA THR A 481 -34.83 -31.85 18.33
C THR A 481 -34.01 -33.13 18.40
N ASP A 482 -34.19 -34.04 17.44
CA ASP A 482 -33.44 -35.29 17.29
C ASP A 482 -32.31 -35.19 16.26
N SER A 483 -32.06 -34.00 15.71
CA SER A 483 -31.05 -33.80 14.68
C SER A 483 -29.63 -33.66 15.22
N PHE A 484 -29.44 -33.59 16.53
CA PHE A 484 -28.13 -33.42 17.13
C PHE A 484 -27.98 -34.25 18.40
N VAL A 485 -26.73 -34.57 18.73
CA VAL A 485 -26.34 -35.28 19.94
C VAL A 485 -25.22 -34.52 20.62
N CYS A 486 -25.36 -34.33 21.94
CA CYS A 486 -24.30 -33.82 22.78
C CYS A 486 -23.90 -34.85 23.84
N THR A 487 -22.61 -34.98 24.06
CA THR A 487 -22.01 -35.74 25.16
C THR A 487 -20.98 -34.89 25.87
N SER A 488 -20.74 -35.24 27.13
CA SER A 488 -19.69 -34.64 27.92
C SER A 488 -19.21 -35.61 28.98
N HIS A 489 -17.90 -35.60 29.23
CA HIS A 489 -17.26 -36.40 30.27
C HIS A 489 -16.13 -35.60 30.91
N ILE A 490 -15.65 -36.07 32.06
CA ILE A 490 -14.53 -35.45 32.77
C ILE A 490 -13.25 -35.99 32.14
N CYS A 491 -12.35 -35.11 31.72
CA CYS A 491 -11.05 -35.50 31.17
C CYS A 491 -10.20 -36.16 32.26
N ASN A 492 -9.49 -37.23 31.90
CA ASN A 492 -8.42 -37.77 32.71
C ASN A 492 -7.11 -37.06 32.35
N CYS A 493 -6.35 -36.60 33.35
CA CYS A 493 -5.07 -35.93 33.13
C CYS A 493 -3.99 -36.85 32.52
N GLU A 494 -4.16 -38.16 32.61
CA GLU A 494 -3.25 -39.15 32.01
C GLU A 494 -3.56 -39.47 30.54
N ASN A 495 -4.77 -39.14 30.06
CA ASN A 495 -5.20 -39.44 28.70
C ASN A 495 -4.67 -38.39 27.70
N SER A 496 -4.33 -38.84 26.50
CA SER A 496 -4.03 -37.94 25.40
C SER A 496 -5.31 -37.34 24.80
N TYR A 497 -5.19 -36.27 24.02
CA TYR A 497 -6.30 -35.75 23.22
C TYR A 497 -7.01 -36.84 22.40
N HIS A 498 -6.24 -37.77 21.81
CA HIS A 498 -6.80 -38.82 20.98
C HIS A 498 -7.71 -39.77 21.78
N ASP A 499 -7.29 -40.11 23.00
CA ASP A 499 -8.07 -40.99 23.88
C ASP A 499 -9.37 -40.30 24.31
N GLU A 500 -9.31 -39.01 24.68
CA GLU A 500 -10.52 -38.27 25.06
C GLU A 500 -11.47 -38.01 23.90
N TYR A 501 -10.92 -37.74 22.71
CA TYR A 501 -11.70 -37.63 21.49
C TYR A 501 -12.40 -38.95 21.16
N SER A 502 -11.70 -40.08 21.24
CA SER A 502 -12.27 -41.41 21.00
C SER A 502 -13.37 -41.75 22.00
N ASN A 503 -13.15 -41.50 23.29
CA ASN A 503 -14.16 -41.70 24.34
C ASN A 503 -15.43 -40.88 24.07
N ALA A 504 -15.26 -39.60 23.70
CA ALA A 504 -16.38 -38.74 23.34
C ALA A 504 -17.11 -39.26 22.08
N LEU A 505 -16.35 -39.67 21.06
CA LEU A 505 -16.89 -40.19 19.81
C LEU A 505 -17.73 -41.44 20.04
N ASP A 506 -17.21 -42.42 20.79
CA ASP A 506 -17.93 -43.66 21.14
C ASP A 506 -19.24 -43.35 21.87
N SER A 507 -19.23 -42.38 22.79
CA SER A 507 -20.42 -41.93 23.52
C SER A 507 -21.45 -41.28 22.59
N VAL A 508 -21.00 -40.44 21.65
CA VAL A 508 -21.87 -39.80 20.65
C VAL A 508 -22.45 -40.84 19.71
N GLU A 509 -21.64 -41.75 19.16
CA GLU A 509 -22.08 -42.76 18.19
C GLU A 509 -23.09 -43.72 18.79
N ASN A 510 -22.92 -44.13 20.06
CA ASN A 510 -23.92 -44.91 20.76
C ASN A 510 -25.27 -44.17 20.87
N LYS A 511 -25.28 -42.87 21.18
CA LYS A 511 -26.51 -42.07 21.21
C LYS A 511 -27.13 -41.88 19.82
N VAL A 512 -26.31 -41.68 18.79
CA VAL A 512 -26.76 -41.58 17.39
C VAL A 512 -27.43 -42.90 16.95
N ARG A 513 -26.83 -44.06 17.28
CA ARG A 513 -27.41 -45.38 16.98
C ARG A 513 -28.78 -45.57 17.62
N ILE A 514 -28.93 -45.19 18.90
CA ILE A 514 -30.22 -45.24 19.61
C ILE A 514 -31.28 -44.36 18.92
N ILE A 515 -30.91 -43.18 18.43
CA ILE A 515 -31.83 -42.30 17.70
C ILE A 515 -32.22 -42.91 16.34
N ALA A 516 -31.24 -43.44 15.60
CA ALA A 516 -31.47 -44.10 14.31
C ALA A 516 -32.39 -45.32 14.45
N GLU A 517 -32.24 -46.12 15.50
CA GLU A 517 -33.16 -47.24 15.80
C GLU A 517 -34.59 -46.75 16.00
N ARG A 518 -34.79 -45.63 16.72
CA ARG A 518 -36.13 -45.05 16.95
C ARG A 518 -36.80 -44.56 15.67
N HIS A 519 -36.02 -44.11 14.69
CA HIS A 519 -36.53 -43.66 13.38
C HIS A 519 -37.24 -44.78 12.62
N THR A 520 -36.94 -46.05 12.94
CA THR A 520 -37.61 -47.21 12.33
C THR A 520 -39.02 -47.47 12.87
N PHE A 521 -39.40 -46.85 14.00
CA PHE A 521 -40.70 -47.10 14.60
C PHE A 521 -41.85 -46.47 13.79
N ALA A 522 -42.93 -47.24 13.63
CA ALA A 522 -44.16 -46.74 13.03
C ALA A 522 -44.63 -45.47 13.74
N TYR A 523 -45.05 -44.47 12.96
CA TYR A 523 -45.48 -43.14 13.43
C TYR A 523 -44.40 -42.23 14.03
N TYR A 524 -43.12 -42.61 14.03
CA TYR A 524 -42.04 -41.78 14.58
C TYR A 524 -42.03 -40.36 14.01
N LYS A 525 -42.13 -40.23 12.67
CA LYS A 525 -42.15 -38.92 11.98
C LYS A 525 -43.24 -37.98 12.52
N LYS A 526 -44.44 -38.50 12.79
CA LYS A 526 -45.53 -37.71 13.36
C LYS A 526 -45.30 -37.39 14.85
N MET A 527 -44.69 -38.31 15.59
CA MET A 527 -44.38 -38.11 17.00
C MET A 527 -43.25 -37.09 17.22
N ILE A 528 -42.24 -37.05 16.34
CA ILE A 528 -41.16 -36.07 16.42
C ILE A 528 -41.64 -34.66 16.04
N GLU A 529 -42.59 -34.53 15.12
CA GLU A 529 -43.25 -33.24 14.84
C GLU A 529 -43.95 -32.68 16.09
N ILE A 530 -44.70 -33.53 16.81
CA ILE A 530 -45.34 -33.16 18.08
C ILE A 530 -44.27 -32.75 19.11
N ARG A 531 -43.19 -33.53 19.24
CA ARG A 531 -42.09 -33.25 20.17
C ARG A 531 -41.38 -31.94 19.83
N ASN A 532 -41.11 -31.67 18.55
CA ASN A 532 -40.48 -30.44 18.10
C ASN A 532 -41.35 -29.23 18.46
N ASN A 533 -42.65 -29.26 18.16
CA ASN A 533 -43.58 -28.18 18.52
C ASN A 533 -43.64 -27.94 20.03
N MET A 534 -43.63 -29.01 20.82
CA MET A 534 -43.59 -28.95 22.28
C MET A 534 -42.32 -28.24 22.78
N TYR A 535 -41.15 -28.55 22.24
CA TYR A 535 -39.91 -27.87 22.64
C TYR A 535 -39.80 -26.44 22.08
N ILE A 536 -40.42 -26.13 20.93
CA ILE A 536 -40.44 -24.75 20.40
C ILE A 536 -41.33 -23.85 21.26
N GLN A 537 -42.50 -24.35 21.71
CA GLN A 537 -43.50 -23.60 22.50
C GLN A 537 -43.91 -24.36 23.80
N PRO A 538 -42.99 -24.53 24.76
CA PRO A 538 -43.24 -25.31 25.97
C PRO A 538 -44.26 -24.66 26.92
N GLU A 539 -44.57 -23.37 26.75
CA GLU A 539 -45.51 -22.62 27.58
C GLU A 539 -46.99 -22.89 27.28
N LYS A 540 -47.33 -23.38 26.07
CA LYS A 540 -48.72 -23.41 25.59
C LYS A 540 -49.54 -24.64 26.00
N TYR A 541 -48.92 -25.82 26.04
CA TYR A 541 -49.67 -27.07 26.20
C TYR A 541 -49.83 -27.46 27.68
N PHE A 542 -50.90 -28.17 28.06
CA PHE A 542 -50.93 -28.88 29.36
C PHE A 542 -51.82 -30.13 29.32
N ASP A 543 -52.99 -30.09 28.67
CA ASP A 543 -53.78 -31.31 28.34
C ASP A 543 -54.97 -31.03 27.38
N SER A 544 -55.47 -29.80 27.29
CA SER A 544 -56.72 -29.44 26.57
C SER A 544 -56.65 -29.48 25.03
N GLU A 545 -55.46 -29.48 24.43
CA GLU A 545 -55.26 -29.42 22.97
C GLU A 545 -54.70 -30.72 22.37
N LEU A 546 -54.49 -31.77 23.18
CA LEU A 546 -53.96 -33.06 22.71
C LEU A 546 -54.88 -33.78 21.71
N SER A 547 -56.19 -33.50 21.77
CA SER A 547 -57.20 -34.00 20.84
C SER A 547 -57.14 -33.33 19.46
N GLU A 548 -56.54 -32.15 19.33
CA GLU A 548 -56.40 -31.45 18.04
C GLU A 548 -55.14 -31.88 17.27
N LEU A 549 -54.12 -32.34 17.99
CA LEU A 549 -52.82 -32.72 17.43
C LEU A 549 -52.82 -34.09 16.73
N SER A 550 -53.87 -34.91 16.89
CA SER A 550 -53.94 -36.22 16.24
C SER A 550 -55.36 -36.79 16.19
N PRO A 551 -55.78 -37.42 15.08
CA PRO A 551 -57.10 -38.05 14.94
C PRO A 551 -57.26 -39.36 15.74
N TYR A 552 -56.27 -39.75 16.57
CA TYR A 552 -56.28 -41.00 17.33
C TYR A 552 -56.75 -40.77 18.78
N SER A 553 -57.23 -41.83 19.43
CA SER A 553 -57.55 -41.78 20.86
C SER A 553 -56.33 -41.39 21.71
N THR A 554 -56.56 -40.60 22.76
CA THR A 554 -55.50 -40.08 23.66
C THR A 554 -54.67 -41.21 24.29
N GLY A 555 -55.26 -42.38 24.53
CA GLY A 555 -54.57 -43.59 25.01
C GLY A 555 -53.60 -44.18 23.98
N HIS A 556 -53.99 -44.25 22.71
CA HIS A 556 -53.12 -44.76 21.63
C HIS A 556 -51.91 -43.83 21.43
N LEU A 557 -52.13 -42.51 21.42
CA LEU A 557 -51.07 -41.52 21.27
C LEU A 557 -50.02 -41.62 22.40
N ARG A 558 -50.45 -41.74 23.66
CA ARG A 558 -49.54 -41.88 24.81
C ARG A 558 -48.70 -43.17 24.71
N ALA A 559 -49.29 -44.28 24.27
CA ALA A 559 -48.58 -45.55 24.10
C ALA A 559 -47.53 -45.49 22.97
N VAL A 560 -47.90 -44.93 21.81
CA VAL A 560 -46.99 -44.77 20.67
C VAL A 560 -45.86 -43.79 20.99
N TYR A 561 -46.16 -42.68 21.68
CA TYR A 561 -45.15 -41.70 22.10
C TYR A 561 -44.11 -42.32 23.05
N LYS A 562 -44.57 -43.06 24.06
CA LYS A 562 -43.68 -43.76 25.01
C LYS A 562 -42.81 -44.79 24.29
N LYS A 563 -43.36 -45.51 23.30
CA LYS A 563 -42.59 -46.43 22.46
C LYS A 563 -41.52 -45.70 21.64
N CYS A 564 -41.84 -44.52 21.09
CA CYS A 564 -40.92 -43.74 20.26
C CYS A 564 -39.75 -43.12 21.03
N PHE A 565 -40.01 -42.56 22.22
CA PHE A 565 -39.01 -41.75 22.95
C PHE A 565 -38.55 -42.34 24.28
N GLY A 566 -39.20 -43.43 24.75
CA GLY A 566 -38.91 -44.05 26.04
C GLY A 566 -39.41 -43.24 27.25
N VAL A 567 -40.09 -42.12 27.02
CA VAL A 567 -40.61 -41.21 28.06
C VAL A 567 -42.11 -41.00 27.86
N ASN A 568 -42.84 -40.91 28.97
CA ASN A 568 -44.26 -40.60 28.93
C ASN A 568 -44.46 -39.16 28.39
N LEU A 569 -45.48 -38.96 27.54
CA LEU A 569 -45.76 -37.66 26.93
C LEU A 569 -45.83 -36.50 27.94
N HIS A 570 -46.59 -36.68 29.03
CA HIS A 570 -46.71 -35.67 30.08
C HIS A 570 -45.36 -35.37 30.76
N GLN A 571 -44.52 -36.39 30.95
CA GLN A 571 -43.18 -36.18 31.53
C GLN A 571 -42.26 -35.43 30.57
N ASP A 572 -42.32 -35.73 29.28
CA ASP A 572 -41.51 -35.04 28.26
C ASP A 572 -41.96 -33.60 28.08
N PHE A 573 -43.25 -33.34 28.27
CA PHE A 573 -43.79 -31.99 28.34
C PHE A 573 -43.18 -31.19 29.50
N ILE A 574 -43.12 -31.77 30.70
CA ILE A 574 -42.40 -31.16 31.83
C ILE A 574 -40.92 -30.95 31.47
N ASN A 575 -40.26 -31.93 30.85
CA ASN A 575 -38.86 -31.82 30.44
C ASN A 575 -38.64 -30.65 29.45
N SER A 576 -39.59 -30.39 28.54
CA SER A 576 -39.51 -29.26 27.60
C SER A 576 -39.54 -27.90 28.31
N ARG A 577 -40.35 -27.77 29.37
CA ARG A 577 -40.42 -26.57 30.21
C ARG A 577 -39.16 -26.38 31.05
N ILE A 578 -38.64 -27.46 31.64
CA ILE A 578 -37.37 -27.42 32.38
C ILE A 578 -36.22 -27.06 31.44
N CYS A 579 -36.19 -27.59 30.22
CA CYS A 579 -35.19 -27.22 29.21
C CYS A 579 -35.21 -25.71 28.89
N LEU A 580 -36.39 -25.10 28.79
CA LEU A 580 -36.50 -23.64 28.66
C LEU A 580 -35.99 -22.92 29.92
N ALA A 581 -36.30 -23.44 31.11
CA ALA A 581 -35.83 -22.87 32.37
C ALA A 581 -34.30 -22.91 32.49
N GLU A 582 -33.66 -24.02 32.15
CA GLU A 582 -32.20 -24.17 32.12
C GLU A 582 -31.56 -23.09 31.24
N TYR A 583 -32.08 -22.90 30.03
CA TYR A 583 -31.60 -21.86 29.13
C TYR A 583 -31.80 -20.45 29.70
N LEU A 584 -32.98 -20.14 30.26
CA LEU A 584 -33.26 -18.80 30.82
C LEU A 584 -32.41 -18.51 32.06
N LEU A 585 -32.14 -19.52 32.89
CA LEU A 585 -31.28 -19.38 34.07
C LEU A 585 -29.84 -19.03 33.68
N PHE A 586 -29.36 -19.56 32.56
CA PHE A 586 -28.05 -19.26 31.99
C PHE A 586 -28.01 -17.91 31.27
N SER A 587 -28.92 -17.71 30.32
CA SER A 587 -28.87 -16.59 29.36
C SER A 587 -29.50 -15.29 29.85
N SER A 588 -30.31 -15.30 30.93
CA SER A 588 -31.07 -14.13 31.37
C SER A 588 -30.96 -13.84 32.86
N GLU A 589 -31.04 -12.56 33.23
CA GLU A 589 -31.02 -12.10 34.63
C GLU A 589 -32.38 -12.15 35.32
N LEU A 590 -33.39 -12.71 34.64
CA LEU A 590 -34.75 -12.81 35.16
C LEU A 590 -34.77 -13.52 36.53
N ASN A 591 -35.65 -13.07 37.41
CA ASN A 591 -35.80 -13.75 38.70
C ASN A 591 -36.52 -15.11 38.52
N ILE A 592 -36.46 -15.97 39.55
CA ILE A 592 -37.01 -17.34 39.43
C ILE A 592 -38.52 -17.32 39.16
N ASN A 593 -39.27 -16.35 39.71
CA ASN A 593 -40.71 -16.24 39.48
C ASN A 593 -41.02 -15.91 38.01
N GLU A 594 -40.27 -14.98 37.41
CA GLU A 594 -40.40 -14.62 36.00
C GLU A 594 -40.04 -15.79 35.08
N ILE A 595 -38.99 -16.54 35.41
CA ILE A 595 -38.61 -17.76 34.66
C ILE A 595 -39.71 -18.80 34.75
N SER A 596 -40.25 -19.03 35.95
CA SER A 596 -41.36 -19.96 36.18
C SER A 596 -42.57 -19.61 35.31
N MET A 597 -42.98 -18.33 35.28
CA MET A 597 -44.07 -17.85 34.43
C MET A 597 -43.79 -18.04 32.95
N LYS A 598 -42.58 -17.71 32.49
CA LYS A 598 -42.18 -17.90 31.07
C LYS A 598 -42.14 -19.37 30.65
N CYS A 599 -41.90 -20.28 31.59
CA CYS A 599 -41.98 -21.72 31.34
C CYS A 599 -43.42 -22.28 31.43
N GLY A 600 -44.44 -21.42 31.59
CA GLY A 600 -45.85 -21.81 31.62
C GLY A 600 -46.36 -22.33 32.97
N TYR A 601 -45.65 -22.05 34.07
CA TYR A 601 -46.08 -22.42 35.42
C TYR A 601 -46.84 -21.27 36.09
N GLN A 602 -47.98 -21.59 36.71
CA GLN A 602 -48.77 -20.65 37.51
C GLN A 602 -48.26 -20.57 38.96
N ASP A 603 -47.65 -21.64 39.47
CA ASP A 603 -47.10 -21.72 40.82
C ASP A 603 -45.57 -21.97 40.77
N CYS A 604 -44.82 -20.99 41.29
CA CYS A 604 -43.36 -21.07 41.38
C CYS A 604 -42.88 -22.17 42.33
N LYS A 605 -43.60 -22.49 43.41
CA LYS A 605 -43.23 -23.59 44.32
C LYS A 605 -43.31 -24.94 43.62
N TYR A 606 -44.36 -25.14 42.83
CA TYR A 606 -44.51 -26.33 41.99
C TYR A 606 -43.39 -26.43 40.94
N PHE A 607 -43.05 -25.33 40.28
CA PHE A 607 -41.90 -25.27 39.36
C PHE A 607 -40.59 -25.63 40.04
N MET A 608 -40.26 -25.04 41.19
CA MET A 608 -39.00 -25.33 41.90
C MET A 608 -38.89 -26.80 42.29
N ARG A 609 -39.99 -27.42 42.74
CA ARG A 609 -40.04 -28.86 43.05
C ARG A 609 -39.81 -29.71 41.80
N GLN A 610 -40.47 -29.39 40.70
CA GLN A 610 -40.30 -30.10 39.42
C GLN A 610 -38.88 -29.94 38.87
N PHE A 611 -38.33 -28.72 38.92
CA PHE A 611 -36.96 -28.43 38.51
C PHE A 611 -35.96 -29.26 39.32
N HIS A 612 -36.07 -29.24 40.65
CA HIS A 612 -35.19 -30.03 41.53
C HIS A 612 -35.30 -31.53 41.28
N ASN A 613 -36.52 -32.04 41.09
CA ASN A 613 -36.72 -33.47 40.80
C ASN A 613 -36.06 -33.92 39.48
N ILE A 614 -35.91 -33.02 38.51
CA ILE A 614 -35.37 -33.34 37.18
C ILE A 614 -33.86 -33.05 37.07
N THR A 615 -33.40 -31.94 37.65
CA THR A 615 -32.01 -31.48 37.54
C THR A 615 -31.15 -31.85 38.75
N GLY A 616 -31.75 -32.31 39.84
CA GLY A 616 -31.08 -32.65 41.10
C GLY A 616 -30.68 -31.44 41.95
N CYS A 617 -30.92 -30.20 41.49
CA CYS A 617 -30.54 -28.99 42.21
C CYS A 617 -31.62 -27.90 42.11
N THR A 618 -31.57 -26.90 42.98
CA THR A 618 -32.50 -25.76 42.92
C THR A 618 -32.15 -24.83 41.74
N PRO A 619 -33.11 -24.07 41.17
CA PRO A 619 -32.83 -23.11 40.09
C PRO A 619 -31.69 -22.12 40.42
N ASN A 620 -31.58 -21.68 41.68
CA ASN A 620 -30.50 -20.80 42.13
C ASN A 620 -29.14 -21.49 42.13
N GLN A 621 -29.07 -22.75 42.57
CA GLN A 621 -27.83 -23.53 42.51
C GLN A 621 -27.42 -23.76 41.06
N PHE A 622 -28.36 -24.14 40.19
CA PHE A 622 -28.10 -24.31 38.76
C PHE A 622 -27.54 -23.03 38.12
N ARG A 623 -28.15 -21.87 38.41
CA ARG A 623 -27.67 -20.59 37.92
C ARG A 623 -26.22 -20.31 38.34
N LYS A 624 -25.88 -20.56 39.61
CA LYS A 624 -24.51 -20.38 40.13
C LYS A 624 -23.47 -21.34 39.55
N LEU A 625 -23.90 -22.49 39.03
CA LEU A 625 -22.99 -23.43 38.38
C LEU A 625 -22.63 -22.96 36.97
N PHE A 626 -23.58 -22.36 36.25
CA PHE A 626 -23.40 -22.03 34.83
C PHE A 626 -23.08 -20.56 34.53
N ARG A 627 -23.41 -19.63 35.43
CA ARG A 627 -22.94 -18.24 35.42
C ARG A 627 -21.81 -18.07 36.43
#